data_AF-G6G2Y4-F1
#
_entry.id   AF-G6G2Y4-F1
#
_cell.length_a   1.000
_cell.length_b   1.000
_cell.length_c   1.000
_cell.angle_alpha   90.00
_cell.angle_beta   90.00
_cell.angle_gamma   90.00
#
_symmetry.space_group_name_H-M   'P 1'
#
loop_
_entity.id
_entity.type
_entity.pdbx_description
1 polymer ?
#
loop_
_entity_poly.entity_id
_entity_poly.type
_entity_poly.pdbx_seq_one_letter_code
_entity_poly.pdbx_strand_id
1 'polypeptide(L)'
;MRDYDDDFKEEAIKLSYELGPTKASRQLGIPSTTLRTWRDKLNKHGDQAFVGSGHPRIDPKTADIAALEKKIKELESANDILKKALGFFAESQKR
;
A
#
# COMPACT_ATOMS: atom_id res chain seq x y z
N MET A 1 26.65 -7.71 1.25
CA MET A 1 25.66 -7.13 0.32
C MET A 1 25.78 -5.62 0.46
N ARG A 2 25.87 -4.84 -0.63
CA ARG A 2 25.87 -3.38 -0.50
C ARG A 2 24.43 -2.94 -0.21
N ASP A 3 24.25 -2.25 0.90
CA ASP A 3 22.99 -1.61 1.21
C ASP A 3 22.97 -0.22 0.58
N TYR A 4 21.90 0.05 -0.15
CA TYR A 4 21.61 1.35 -0.73
C TYR A 4 20.36 1.87 -0.01
N ASP A 5 20.30 3.17 0.24
CA ASP A 5 19.07 3.81 0.71
C ASP A 5 17.99 3.77 -0.39
N ASP A 6 16.76 4.06 0.00
CA ASP A 6 15.61 3.94 -0.90
C ASP A 6 15.57 5.09 -1.92
N ASP A 7 15.99 6.30 -1.53
CA ASP A 7 16.07 7.46 -2.41
C ASP A 7 17.07 7.21 -3.56
N PHE A 8 18.24 6.64 -3.24
CA PHE A 8 19.24 6.25 -4.23
C PHE A 8 18.70 5.19 -5.20
N LYS A 9 17.93 4.20 -4.71
CA LYS A 9 17.32 3.18 -5.59
C LYS A 9 16.32 3.83 -6.52
N GLU A 10 15.49 4.75 -6.04
CA GLU A 10 14.52 5.48 -6.86
C GLU A 10 15.20 6.33 -7.94
N GLU A 11 16.19 7.13 -7.57
CA GLU A 11 16.96 7.94 -8.51
C GLU A 11 17.69 7.09 -9.54
N ALA A 12 18.31 5.99 -9.11
CA ALA A 12 18.99 5.07 -10.01
C ALA A 12 18.02 4.47 -11.03
N ILE A 13 16.81 4.10 -10.61
CA ILE A 13 15.78 3.58 -11.51
C ILE A 13 15.31 4.66 -12.49
N LYS A 14 15.03 5.89 -12.02
CA LYS A 14 14.65 7.02 -12.89
C LYS A 14 15.70 7.25 -13.98
N LEU A 15 16.97 7.35 -13.59
CA LEU A 15 18.09 7.48 -14.52
C LEU A 15 18.17 6.30 -15.52
N SER A 16 17.83 5.09 -15.07
CA SER A 16 17.79 3.91 -15.93
C SER A 16 16.70 3.94 -16.99
N TYR A 17 15.57 4.63 -16.74
CA TYR A 17 14.52 4.83 -17.74
C TYR A 17 14.91 5.90 -18.77
N GLU A 18 15.69 6.90 -18.36
CA GLU A 18 16.18 7.97 -19.26
C GLU A 18 17.34 7.52 -20.16
N LEU A 19 18.39 6.92 -19.57
CA LEU A 19 19.63 6.59 -20.28
C LEU A 19 19.72 5.12 -20.70
N GLY A 20 18.83 4.27 -20.17
CA GLY A 20 18.91 2.81 -20.27
C GLY A 20 19.76 2.18 -19.15
N PRO A 21 19.48 0.91 -18.79
CA PRO A 21 20.05 0.27 -17.60
C PRO A 21 21.58 0.14 -17.66
N THR A 22 22.17 -0.08 -18.84
CA THR A 22 23.62 -0.26 -19.00
C THR A 22 24.40 1.04 -18.82
N LYS A 23 23.87 2.17 -19.30
CA LYS A 23 24.53 3.48 -19.16
C LYS A 23 24.39 4.00 -17.73
N ALA A 24 23.18 3.92 -17.18
CA ALA A 24 22.92 4.29 -15.80
C ALA A 24 23.76 3.47 -14.81
N SER A 25 23.88 2.15 -15.01
CA SER A 25 24.71 1.30 -14.14
C SER A 25 26.19 1.70 -14.16
N ARG A 26 26.73 2.04 -15.34
CA ARG A 26 28.13 2.50 -15.48
C ARG A 26 28.36 3.84 -14.80
N GLN A 27 27.43 4.78 -14.94
CA GLN A 27 27.51 6.10 -14.34
C GLN A 27 27.43 6.06 -12.80
N LEU A 28 26.56 5.20 -12.27
CA LEU A 28 26.35 5.05 -10.83
C LEU A 28 27.35 4.08 -10.17
N GLY A 29 28.20 3.41 -10.96
CA GLY A 29 29.15 2.43 -10.44
C GLY A 29 28.50 1.20 -9.80
N ILE A 30 27.29 0.84 -10.21
CA ILE A 30 26.53 -0.31 -9.71
C ILE A 30 26.41 -1.41 -10.78
N PRO A 31 26.24 -2.69 -10.38
CA PRO A 31 25.98 -3.75 -11.35
C PRO A 31 24.66 -3.53 -12.11
N SER A 32 24.67 -3.73 -13.43
CA SER A 32 23.46 -3.62 -14.26
C SER A 32 22.37 -4.60 -13.86
N THR A 33 22.75 -5.76 -13.32
CA THR A 33 21.84 -6.78 -12.76
C THR A 33 21.10 -6.26 -11.53
N THR A 34 21.75 -5.49 -10.67
CA THR A 34 21.13 -4.83 -9.52
C THR A 34 20.07 -3.84 -9.97
N LEU A 35 20.40 -3.01 -10.95
CA LEU A 35 19.48 -2.00 -11.48
C LEU A 35 18.27 -2.64 -12.18
N ARG A 36 18.49 -3.74 -12.91
CA ARG A 36 17.39 -4.54 -13.49
C ARG A 36 16.48 -5.12 -12.41
N THR A 37 17.06 -5.68 -11.35
CA THR A 37 16.30 -6.22 -10.21
C THR A 37 15.44 -5.15 -9.54
N TRP A 38 15.96 -3.93 -9.41
CA TRP A 38 15.19 -2.82 -8.84
C TRP A 38 14.03 -2.40 -9.74
N ARG A 39 14.23 -2.33 -11.05
CA ARG A 39 13.13 -2.08 -12.01
C ARG A 39 12.07 -3.17 -11.94
N ASP A 40 12.47 -4.44 -11.85
CA ASP A 40 11.53 -5.56 -11.73
C ASP A 40 10.73 -5.49 -10.43
N LYS A 41 11.36 -5.08 -9.32
CA LYS A 41 10.67 -4.83 -8.05
C LYS A 41 9.69 -3.66 -8.16
N LEU A 42 10.09 -2.56 -8.80
CA LEU A 42 9.21 -1.41 -9.04
C LEU A 42 8.00 -1.80 -9.89
N ASN A 43 8.20 -2.56 -10.96
CA ASN A 43 7.10 -3.03 -11.81
C ASN A 43 6.13 -3.97 -11.06
N LYS A 44 6.62 -4.78 -10.11
CA LYS A 44 5.80 -5.74 -9.37
C LYS A 44 5.07 -5.14 -8.17
N HIS A 45 5.66 -4.14 -7.53
CA HIS A 45 5.21 -3.64 -6.23
C HIS A 45 4.90 -2.13 -6.24
N GLY A 46 5.10 -1.44 -7.35
CA GLY A 46 4.87 0.00 -7.48
C GLY A 46 5.61 0.78 -6.40
N ASP A 47 4.92 1.75 -5.81
CA ASP A 47 5.44 2.62 -4.74
C ASP A 47 5.86 1.86 -3.48
N GLN A 48 5.50 0.58 -3.35
CA GLN A 48 5.89 -0.30 -2.24
C GLN A 48 7.14 -1.14 -2.53
N ALA A 49 7.85 -0.87 -3.63
CA ALA A 49 8.97 -1.70 -4.08
C ALA A 49 10.19 -1.68 -3.14
N PHE A 50 10.37 -0.61 -2.37
CA PHE A 50 11.55 -0.40 -1.53
C PHE A 50 11.26 -0.27 -0.03
N VAL A 51 10.03 -0.54 0.44
CA VAL A 51 9.73 -0.46 1.88
C VAL A 51 10.73 -1.26 2.73
N GLY A 52 11.36 -0.56 3.69
CA GLY A 52 12.44 -1.08 4.52
C GLY A 52 12.06 -2.35 5.28
N SER A 53 13.07 -3.16 5.59
CA SER A 53 12.91 -4.43 6.32
C SER A 53 12.30 -4.17 7.71
N GLY A 54 11.03 -4.50 7.88
CA GLY A 54 10.31 -4.31 9.15
C GLY A 54 8.86 -3.84 8.97
N HIS A 55 8.53 -3.24 7.81
CA HIS A 55 7.17 -2.83 7.50
C HIS A 55 6.52 -3.85 6.56
N PRO A 56 5.33 -4.40 6.91
CA PRO A 56 4.58 -5.22 5.98
C PRO A 56 4.27 -4.39 4.73
N ARG A 57 4.49 -4.99 3.55
CA ARG A 57 4.04 -4.44 2.27
C ARG A 57 2.51 -4.48 2.25
N ILE A 58 1.88 -3.47 2.81
CA ILE A 58 0.42 -3.32 2.74
C ILE A 58 0.16 -2.49 1.50
N ASP A 59 -0.52 -3.08 0.52
CA ASP A 59 -1.06 -2.31 -0.59
C ASP A 59 -2.00 -1.25 0.02
N PRO A 60 -1.79 0.06 -0.24
CA PRO A 60 -2.61 1.13 0.31
C PRO A 60 -4.11 0.88 0.13
N LYS A 61 -4.51 0.26 -1.00
CA LYS A 61 -5.90 -0.10 -1.27
C LYS A 61 -6.43 -1.14 -0.29
N THR A 62 -5.60 -2.09 0.13
CA THR A 62 -6.00 -3.12 1.09
C THR A 62 -6.19 -2.54 2.49
N ALA A 63 -5.36 -1.56 2.89
CA ALA A 63 -5.54 -0.84 4.15
C ALA A 63 -6.86 -0.06 4.19
N ASP A 64 -7.16 0.67 3.11
CA ASP A 64 -8.40 1.44 2.98
C ASP A 64 -9.63 0.54 2.99
N ILE A 65 -9.58 -0.60 2.29
CA ILE A 65 -10.67 -1.59 2.27
C ILE A 65 -10.95 -2.10 3.69
N ALA A 66 -9.91 -2.50 4.44
CA ALA A 66 -10.09 -3.00 5.80
C ALA A 66 -10.67 -1.94 6.75
N ALA A 67 -10.26 -0.68 6.61
CA ALA A 67 -10.80 0.43 7.40
C ALA A 67 -12.28 0.70 7.04
N LEU A 68 -12.64 0.64 5.76
CA LEU A 68 -14.01 0.82 5.29
C LEU A 68 -14.92 -0.32 5.74
N GLU A 69 -14.48 -1.58 5.65
CA GLU A 69 -15.22 -2.74 6.13
C GLU A 69 -15.51 -2.65 7.62
N LYS A 70 -14.53 -2.23 8.43
CA LYS A 70 -14.72 -2.00 9.87
C LYS A 70 -15.80 -0.94 10.12
N LYS A 71 -15.74 0.17 9.37
CA LYS A 71 -16.72 1.27 9.51
C LYS A 71 -18.12 0.85 9.09
N ILE A 72 -18.27 0.06 8.04
CA ILE A 72 -19.56 -0.49 7.60
C ILE A 72 -20.15 -1.37 8.72
N LYS A 73 -19.36 -2.28 9.28
CA LYS A 73 -19.81 -3.17 10.35
C LYS A 73 -20.27 -2.42 11.60
N GLU A 74 -19.56 -1.36 11.99
CA GLU A 74 -19.94 -0.49 13.11
C GLU A 74 -21.27 0.23 12.83
N LEU A 75 -21.44 0.77 11.62
CA LEU A 75 -22.68 1.44 11.21
C LEU A 75 -23.88 0.50 11.11
N GLU A 76 -23.69 -0.71 10.57
CA GLU A 76 -24.73 -1.74 10.51
C GLU A 76 -25.19 -2.14 11.92
N SER A 77 -24.24 -2.35 12.84
CA SER A 77 -24.53 -2.68 14.23
C SER A 77 -25.32 -1.57 14.93
N ALA A 78 -24.93 -0.31 14.73
CA ALA A 78 -25.64 0.85 15.28
C ALA A 78 -27.06 0.97 14.70
N ASN A 79 -27.22 0.74 13.39
CA ASN A 79 -28.51 0.78 12.71
C ASN A 79 -29.46 -0.31 13.24
N ASP A 80 -28.95 -1.53 13.46
CA ASP A 80 -29.74 -2.62 14.02
C ASP A 80 -30.21 -2.33 15.45
N ILE A 81 -29.38 -1.70 16.28
CA ILE A 81 -29.78 -1.26 17.63
C ILE A 81 -30.90 -0.22 17.54
N LEU A 82 -30.76 0.77 16.66
CA LEU A 82 -31.76 1.82 16.47
C LEU A 82 -33.10 1.25 15.95
N LYS A 83 -33.07 0.34 14.99
CA LYS A 83 -34.26 -0.36 14.49
C LYS A 83 -34.97 -1.15 15.58
N LYS A 84 -34.21 -1.89 16.40
CA LYS A 84 -34.76 -2.62 17.55
C LYS A 84 -35.43 -1.66 18.54
N ALA A 85 -34.77 -0.55 18.87
CA ALA A 85 -35.33 0.47 19.76
C ALA A 85 -36.64 1.06 19.21
N LEU A 86 -36.69 1.40 17.92
CA LEU A 86 -37.92 1.88 17.26
C LEU A 86 -39.06 0.85 17.36
N GLY A 87 -38.76 -0.43 17.18
CA GLY A 87 -39.74 -1.51 17.38
C GLY A 87 -40.31 -1.53 18.79
N PHE A 88 -39.46 -1.43 19.81
CA PHE A 88 -39.91 -1.34 21.21
C PHE A 88 -40.79 -0.11 21.48
N PHE A 89 -40.41 1.07 20.97
CA PHE A 89 -41.20 2.28 21.14
C PHE A 89 -42.58 2.17 20.46
N ALA A 90 -42.65 1.64 19.24
CA ALA A 90 -43.91 1.45 18.53
C ALA A 90 -44.86 0.45 19.23
N GLU A 91 -44.33 -0.60 19.86
CA GLU A 91 -45.11 -1.55 20.67
C GLU A 91 -45.68 -0.88 21.92
N SER A 92 -44.89 -0.01 22.57
CA SER A 92 -45.29 0.68 23.80
C SER A 92 -46.40 1.72 23.61
N GLN A 93 -46.52 2.33 22.42
CA GLN A 93 -47.56 3.32 22.12
C GLN A 93 -48.92 2.70 21.75
N LYS A 94 -49.00 1.38 21.56
CA LYS A 94 -50.26 0.65 21.28
C LYS A 94 -50.99 0.18 22.53
N ARG A 95 -50.41 0.36 23.72
CA ARG A 95 -51.05 0.13 25.03
C ARG A 95 -51.61 1.43 25.58
#